data_AF-R7HUB6-F1
#
_entry.id   AF-R7HUB6-F1
#
_cell.length_a   1.000
_cell.length_b   1.000
_cell.length_c   1.000
_cell.angle_alpha   90.00
_cell.angle_beta   90.00
_cell.angle_gamma   90.00
#
_symmetry.space_group_name_H-M   'P 1'
#
loop_
_entity.id
_entity.type
_entity.pdbx_description
1 polymer ?
#
loop_
_entity_poly.entity_id
_entity_poly.type
_entity_poly.pdbx_seq_one_letter_code
_entity_poly.pdbx_strand_id
1 'polypeptide(L)'
;MKHMKKICSFLLVLAFTLHVCTPAVPVQAASAPSVHAHAYVIMDANTGKTLLSKNALHKIYPASTVKLMTALVVLDKCKTTKKIKVTPKMLKQVPSSAAVVGLKTGSSYSVSSLLHMLLLPSAADAAIVLACGTYGNTASFVKAMNKKAKALSLPYTVLDNPIGLDIGDNYNKYWR
;
A
#
# COMPACT_ATOMS: atom_id res chain seq x y z
N MET A 1 51.00 -51.23 28.25
CA MET A 1 50.05 -51.14 27.10
C MET A 1 48.59 -50.77 27.46
N LYS A 2 47.95 -51.30 28.51
CA LYS A 2 46.56 -50.93 28.88
C LYS A 2 46.37 -49.46 29.30
N HIS A 3 47.36 -48.84 29.95
CA HIS A 3 47.28 -47.44 30.37
C HIS A 3 47.43 -46.42 29.21
N MET A 4 48.30 -46.68 28.24
CA MET A 4 48.44 -45.82 27.04
C MET A 4 47.14 -45.77 26.20
N LYS A 5 46.40 -46.88 26.10
CA LYS A 5 45.11 -46.93 25.38
C LYS A 5 44.02 -46.09 26.07
N LYS A 6 44.02 -46.03 27.41
CA LYS A 6 43.09 -45.19 28.19
C LYS A 6 43.43 -43.70 28.08
N ILE A 7 44.70 -43.35 28.05
CA ILE A 7 45.17 -41.96 27.89
C ILE A 7 44.86 -41.45 26.47
N CYS A 8 45.13 -42.24 25.42
CA CYS A 8 44.72 -41.90 24.06
C CYS A 8 43.20 -41.77 23.91
N SER A 9 42.42 -42.66 24.54
CA SER A 9 40.95 -42.58 24.51
C SER A 9 40.40 -41.35 25.24
N PHE A 10 41.05 -40.91 26.32
CA PHE A 10 40.66 -39.71 27.06
C PHE A 10 41.02 -38.43 26.29
N LEU A 11 42.19 -38.40 25.63
CA LEU A 11 42.62 -37.30 24.76
C LEU A 11 41.74 -37.17 23.50
N LEU A 12 41.26 -38.28 22.94
CA LEU A 12 40.34 -38.27 21.79
C LEU A 12 38.94 -37.76 22.15
N VAL A 13 38.42 -38.09 23.33
CA VAL A 13 37.13 -37.58 23.82
C VAL A 13 37.23 -36.09 24.16
N LEU A 14 38.35 -35.64 24.75
CA LEU A 14 38.59 -34.23 25.05
C LEU A 14 38.71 -33.38 23.77
N ALA A 15 39.38 -33.89 22.74
CA ALA A 15 39.48 -33.25 21.43
C ALA A 15 38.12 -33.17 20.68
N PHE A 16 37.22 -34.13 20.93
CA PHE A 16 35.87 -34.15 20.36
C PHE A 16 34.91 -33.18 21.07
N THR A 17 35.08 -32.94 22.37
CA THR A 17 34.26 -31.97 23.13
C THR A 17 34.61 -30.49 22.83
N LEU A 18 35.79 -30.21 22.29
CA LEU A 18 36.24 -28.85 21.95
C LEU A 18 35.77 -28.36 20.57
N HIS A 19 35.16 -29.21 19.73
CA HIS A 19 34.72 -28.84 18.38
C HIS A 19 33.27 -28.34 18.26
N VAL A 20 32.49 -28.32 19.35
CA VAL A 20 31.03 -28.04 19.28
C VAL A 20 30.65 -26.65 19.83
N CYS A 21 31.60 -25.84 20.27
CA CYS A 21 31.33 -24.48 20.73
C CYS A 21 31.74 -23.45 19.66
N THR A 22 31.02 -23.42 18.53
CA THR A 22 31.08 -22.24 17.68
C THR A 22 30.27 -21.13 18.37
N PRO A 23 30.87 -19.98 18.70
CA PRO A 23 30.10 -18.85 19.21
C PRO A 23 29.10 -18.45 18.13
N ALA A 24 27.82 -18.37 18.49
CA ALA A 24 26.81 -17.80 17.62
C ALA A 24 27.28 -16.39 17.25
N VAL A 25 27.65 -16.19 15.98
CA VAL A 25 27.97 -14.85 15.48
C VAL A 25 26.72 -14.01 15.72
N PRO A 26 26.78 -12.93 16.51
CA PRO A 26 25.61 -12.09 16.70
C PRO A 26 25.19 -11.61 15.32
N VAL A 27 23.97 -11.97 14.91
CA VAL A 27 23.36 -11.40 13.72
C VAL A 27 23.20 -9.92 14.00
N GLN A 28 24.15 -9.14 13.50
CA GLN A 28 24.11 -7.69 13.59
C GLN A 28 22.85 -7.26 12.82
N ALA A 29 21.85 -6.79 13.55
CA ALA A 29 20.68 -6.20 12.93
C ALA A 29 21.17 -5.07 12.02
N ALA A 30 20.78 -5.10 10.74
CA ALA A 30 21.12 -4.04 9.81
C ALA A 30 20.64 -2.70 10.39
N SER A 31 21.54 -1.72 10.46
CA SER A 31 21.18 -0.37 10.86
C SER A 31 20.11 0.18 9.91
N ALA A 32 19.11 0.88 10.45
CA ALA A 32 18.07 1.49 9.63
C ALA A 32 18.71 2.42 8.57
N PRO A 33 18.25 2.37 7.31
CA PRO A 33 18.81 3.22 6.26
C PRO A 33 18.54 4.68 6.58
N SER A 34 19.51 5.54 6.28
CA SER A 34 19.25 6.98 6.25
C SER A 34 18.36 7.29 5.05
N VAL A 35 17.18 7.83 5.31
CA VAL A 35 16.19 8.14 4.27
C VAL A 35 15.61 9.54 4.46
N HIS A 36 15.41 10.24 3.34
CA HIS A 36 14.76 11.55 3.30
C HIS A 36 13.24 11.40 3.20
N ALA A 37 12.62 10.82 4.23
CA ALA A 37 11.18 10.65 4.33
C ALA A 37 10.64 11.14 5.68
N HIS A 38 9.47 11.79 5.65
CA HIS A 38 8.72 12.19 6.84
C HIS A 38 8.17 10.97 7.61
N ALA A 39 7.71 9.95 6.87
CA ALA A 39 7.24 8.67 7.38
C ALA A 39 7.57 7.54 6.40
N TYR A 40 7.81 6.34 6.90
CA TYR A 40 7.92 5.11 6.11
C TYR A 40 7.56 3.88 6.95
N VAL A 41 7.17 2.80 6.27
CA VAL A 41 7.03 1.46 6.82
C VAL A 41 7.53 0.45 5.80
N ILE A 42 8.30 -0.54 6.26
CA ILE A 42 8.72 -1.71 5.51
C ILE A 42 8.14 -2.91 6.25
N MET A 43 7.41 -3.76 5.55
CA MET A 43 6.63 -4.84 6.12
C MET A 43 6.83 -6.10 5.28
N ASP A 44 6.90 -7.25 5.94
CA ASP A 44 6.79 -8.55 5.28
C ASP A 44 5.35 -8.77 4.81
N ALA A 45 5.17 -8.94 3.50
CA ALA A 45 3.84 -9.00 2.89
C ALA A 45 3.03 -10.25 3.27
N ASN A 46 3.70 -11.34 3.65
CA ASN A 46 3.03 -12.61 3.97
C ASN A 46 2.54 -12.64 5.43
N THR A 47 3.34 -12.10 6.34
CA THR A 47 3.10 -12.15 7.79
C THR A 47 2.50 -10.86 8.35
N GLY A 48 2.63 -9.74 7.62
CA GLY A 48 2.29 -8.42 8.12
C GLY A 48 3.28 -7.88 9.15
N LYS A 49 4.41 -8.56 9.38
CA LYS A 49 5.42 -8.13 10.35
C LYS A 49 6.12 -6.86 9.87
N THR A 50 6.04 -5.79 10.65
CA THR A 50 6.85 -4.58 10.42
C THR A 50 8.33 -4.91 10.63
N LEU A 51 9.14 -4.63 9.61
CA LEU A 51 10.60 -4.82 9.62
C LEU A 51 11.31 -3.54 10.04
N LEU A 52 10.90 -2.40 9.46
CA LEU A 52 11.44 -1.07 9.74
C LEU A 52 10.32 -0.03 9.64
N SER A 53 10.38 1.02 10.44
CA SER A 53 9.43 2.12 10.35
C SER A 53 9.96 3.42 10.92
N LYS A 54 9.48 4.55 10.39
CA LYS A 54 9.62 5.88 10.97
C LYS A 54 8.26 6.56 10.85
N ASN A 55 7.71 7.03 11.97
CA ASN A 55 6.42 7.75 11.99
C ASN A 55 5.30 7.04 11.20
N ALA A 56 5.25 5.70 11.21
CA ALA A 56 4.34 4.95 10.32
C ALA A 56 2.85 5.16 10.61
N LEU A 57 2.50 5.58 11.83
CA LEU A 57 1.15 5.97 12.22
C LEU A 57 0.93 7.48 12.18
N HIS A 58 1.97 8.25 11.84
CA HIS A 58 1.76 9.65 11.52
C HIS A 58 0.94 9.75 10.28
N LYS A 59 0.17 10.80 10.34
CA LYS A 59 -1.04 10.96 9.62
C LYS A 59 -0.51 11.98 8.56
N ILE A 60 -0.55 11.62 7.27
CA ILE A 60 0.09 12.38 6.17
C ILE A 60 -0.83 12.48 4.95
N TYR A 61 -0.61 13.47 4.09
CA TYR A 61 -1.29 13.53 2.80
C TYR A 61 -0.82 12.37 1.90
N PRO A 62 -1.74 11.48 1.50
CA PRO A 62 -1.38 10.30 0.70
C PRO A 62 -1.03 10.64 -0.75
N ALA A 63 -1.37 11.85 -1.22
CA ALA A 63 -1.36 12.21 -2.63
C ALA A 63 -2.04 11.09 -3.46
N SER A 64 -1.51 10.79 -4.65
CA SER A 64 -2.08 9.78 -5.54
C SER A 64 -2.13 8.35 -5.00
N THR A 65 -1.49 8.01 -3.87
CA THR A 65 -1.59 6.66 -3.30
C THR A 65 -3.02 6.30 -2.85
N VAL A 66 -3.90 7.29 -2.68
CA VAL A 66 -5.36 7.10 -2.51
C VAL A 66 -5.97 6.20 -3.59
N LYS A 67 -5.42 6.24 -4.81
CA LYS A 67 -5.94 5.48 -5.94
C LYS A 67 -5.85 3.96 -5.75
N LEU A 68 -5.02 3.47 -4.83
CA LEU A 68 -5.05 2.07 -4.38
C LEU A 68 -6.38 1.73 -3.71
N MET A 69 -6.88 2.59 -2.82
CA MET A 69 -8.21 2.43 -2.21
C MET A 69 -9.32 2.54 -3.26
N THR A 70 -9.20 3.50 -4.20
CA THR A 70 -10.15 3.63 -5.32
C THR A 70 -10.23 2.33 -6.12
N ALA A 71 -9.10 1.70 -6.43
CA ALA A 71 -9.07 0.42 -7.15
C ALA A 71 -9.75 -0.70 -6.35
N LEU A 72 -9.44 -0.85 -5.06
CA LEU A 72 -10.05 -1.87 -4.19
C LEU A 72 -11.57 -1.74 -4.13
N VAL A 73 -12.08 -0.52 -3.92
CA VAL A 73 -13.53 -0.26 -3.81
C VAL A 73 -14.27 -0.55 -5.11
N VAL A 74 -13.63 -0.28 -6.26
CA VAL A 74 -14.18 -0.61 -7.58
C VAL A 74 -14.25 -2.13 -7.77
N LEU A 75 -13.16 -2.84 -7.44
CA LEU A 75 -13.06 -4.29 -7.61
C LEU A 75 -14.03 -5.05 -6.71
N ASP A 76 -14.32 -4.54 -5.51
CA ASP A 76 -15.36 -5.11 -4.64
C ASP A 76 -16.77 -5.01 -5.25
N LYS A 77 -17.03 -4.06 -6.14
CA LYS A 77 -18.37 -3.71 -6.63
C LYS A 77 -18.69 -4.22 -8.02
N CYS A 78 -17.69 -4.31 -8.91
CA CYS A 78 -17.91 -4.53 -10.34
C CYS A 78 -16.87 -5.47 -10.95
N LYS A 79 -17.32 -6.32 -11.89
CA LYS A 79 -16.44 -7.12 -12.74
C LYS A 79 -15.58 -6.21 -13.61
N THR A 80 -14.33 -6.59 -13.83
CA THR A 80 -13.35 -5.85 -14.66
C THR A 80 -13.78 -5.69 -16.12
N THR A 81 -14.66 -6.58 -16.61
CA THR A 81 -15.23 -6.55 -17.97
C THR A 81 -16.37 -5.55 -18.14
N LYS A 82 -16.96 -5.03 -17.05
CA LYS A 82 -18.01 -4.01 -17.12
C LYS A 82 -17.50 -2.79 -17.88
N LYS A 83 -18.30 -2.27 -18.81
CA LYS A 83 -18.02 -1.00 -19.50
C LYS A 83 -18.72 0.17 -18.80
N ILE A 84 -18.03 1.29 -18.69
CA ILE A 84 -18.55 2.55 -18.17
C ILE A 84 -18.49 3.58 -19.29
N LYS A 85 -19.63 4.18 -19.62
CA LYS A 85 -19.73 5.28 -20.59
C LYS A 85 -19.34 6.59 -19.91
N VAL A 86 -18.38 7.29 -20.49
CA VAL A 86 -17.92 8.60 -20.00
C VAL A 86 -18.97 9.66 -20.34
N THR A 87 -19.33 10.46 -19.34
CA THR A 87 -20.29 11.56 -19.50
C THR A 87 -19.61 12.91 -19.28
N PRO A 88 -20.13 14.01 -19.85
CA PRO A 88 -19.60 15.35 -19.57
C PRO A 88 -19.61 15.70 -18.08
N LYS A 89 -20.65 15.25 -17.36
CA LYS A 89 -20.79 15.48 -15.91
C LYS A 89 -19.68 14.82 -15.09
N MET A 90 -19.17 13.67 -15.52
CA MET A 90 -18.01 13.04 -14.89
C MET A 90 -16.76 13.88 -15.12
N LEU A 91 -16.47 14.25 -16.38
CA LEU A 91 -15.25 14.99 -16.71
C LEU A 91 -15.21 16.39 -16.11
N LYS A 92 -16.36 17.05 -15.91
CA LYS A 92 -16.45 18.36 -15.21
C LYS A 92 -16.01 18.31 -13.74
N GLN A 93 -15.94 17.13 -13.12
CA GLN A 93 -15.47 16.99 -11.74
C GLN A 93 -13.94 16.81 -11.65
N VAL A 94 -13.24 16.70 -12.78
CA VAL A 94 -11.80 16.50 -12.81
C VAL A 94 -11.12 17.86 -12.58
N PRO A 95 -10.30 18.02 -11.52
CA PRO A 95 -9.60 19.27 -11.26
C PRO A 95 -8.59 19.58 -12.37
N SER A 96 -8.44 20.86 -12.70
CA SER A 96 -7.54 21.30 -13.78
C SER A 96 -6.05 21.00 -13.52
N SER A 97 -5.65 20.93 -12.25
CA SER A 97 -4.28 20.60 -11.82
C SER A 97 -3.99 19.10 -11.78
N ALA A 98 -4.98 18.24 -12.05
CA ALA A 98 -4.84 16.80 -11.92
C ALA A 98 -4.15 16.17 -13.13
N ALA A 99 -3.37 15.11 -12.90
CA ALA A 99 -2.87 14.25 -13.97
C ALA A 99 -4.05 13.52 -14.64
N VAL A 100 -4.11 13.52 -15.97
CA VAL A 100 -5.20 12.93 -16.76
C VAL A 100 -4.67 12.21 -17.99
N VAL A 101 -5.43 11.23 -18.50
CA VAL A 101 -5.18 10.60 -19.82
C VAL A 101 -6.03 11.20 -20.93
N GLY A 102 -7.01 12.05 -20.59
CA GLY A 102 -7.83 12.76 -21.55
C GLY A 102 -9.00 11.92 -22.07
N LEU A 103 -9.69 11.20 -21.18
CA LEU A 103 -10.88 10.41 -21.53
C LEU A 103 -11.92 11.25 -22.29
N LYS A 104 -12.55 10.65 -23.29
CA LYS A 104 -13.49 11.35 -24.18
C LYS A 104 -14.94 11.04 -23.83
N THR A 105 -15.77 12.08 -23.74
CA THR A 105 -17.23 11.96 -23.61
C THR A 105 -17.80 11.02 -24.66
N GLY A 106 -18.76 10.19 -24.26
CA GLY A 106 -19.44 9.24 -25.15
C GLY A 106 -18.71 7.92 -25.35
N SER A 107 -17.39 7.90 -25.14
CA SER A 107 -16.59 6.68 -25.17
C SER A 107 -16.93 5.77 -24.00
N SER A 108 -16.81 4.46 -24.21
CA SER A 108 -17.03 3.45 -23.18
C SER A 108 -15.77 2.63 -22.96
N TYR A 109 -15.29 2.60 -21.72
CA TYR A 109 -14.07 1.88 -21.34
C TYR A 109 -14.42 0.74 -20.39
N SER A 110 -13.70 -0.37 -20.48
CA SER A 110 -13.81 -1.42 -19.48
C SER A 110 -13.28 -0.93 -18.13
N VAL A 111 -13.81 -1.47 -17.02
CA VAL A 111 -13.25 -1.23 -15.68
C VAL A 111 -11.77 -1.61 -15.66
N SER A 112 -11.36 -2.68 -16.32
CA SER A 112 -9.93 -3.04 -16.47
C SER A 112 -9.10 -1.93 -17.11
N SER A 113 -9.55 -1.35 -18.22
CA SER A 113 -8.84 -0.26 -18.90
C SER A 113 -8.73 0.98 -18.01
N LEU A 114 -9.83 1.32 -17.32
CA LEU A 114 -9.85 2.46 -16.40
C LEU A 114 -8.94 2.23 -15.19
N LEU A 115 -8.85 1.00 -14.66
CA LEU A 115 -7.93 0.65 -13.58
C LEU A 115 -6.47 0.74 -14.02
N HIS A 116 -6.14 0.35 -15.26
CA HIS A 116 -4.79 0.56 -15.79
C HIS A 116 -4.45 2.05 -15.91
N MET A 117 -5.37 2.87 -16.43
CA MET A 117 -5.20 4.32 -16.49
C MET A 117 -5.11 4.96 -15.10
N LEU A 118 -5.86 4.42 -14.13
CA LEU A 118 -5.82 4.86 -12.74
C LEU A 118 -4.46 4.58 -12.10
N LEU A 119 -3.89 3.40 -12.31
CA LEU A 119 -2.73 2.91 -11.56
C LEU A 119 -1.38 3.17 -12.25
N LEU A 120 -1.34 3.26 -13.59
CA LEU A 120 -0.10 3.47 -14.34
C LEU A 120 0.23 4.97 -14.46
N PRO A 121 -0.55 5.80 -15.19
CA PRO A 121 -0.30 7.24 -15.25
C PRO A 121 -0.97 8.04 -14.11
N SER A 122 -1.53 7.38 -13.10
CA SER A 122 -2.20 8.04 -11.97
C SER A 122 -3.38 8.94 -12.39
N ALA A 123 -4.13 8.54 -13.41
CA ALA A 123 -5.11 9.41 -14.06
C ALA A 123 -6.35 9.71 -13.18
N ALA A 124 -6.60 10.99 -12.93
CA ALA A 124 -7.72 11.47 -12.13
C ALA A 124 -9.07 11.38 -12.86
N ASP A 125 -9.08 11.57 -14.17
CA ASP A 125 -10.28 11.39 -14.99
C ASP A 125 -10.77 9.93 -14.95
N ALA A 126 -9.86 8.96 -15.01
CA ALA A 126 -10.20 7.55 -14.80
C ALA A 126 -10.78 7.28 -13.40
N ALA A 127 -10.20 7.85 -12.35
CA ALA A 127 -10.71 7.71 -10.97
C ALA A 127 -12.14 8.24 -10.82
N ILE A 128 -12.42 9.43 -11.39
CA ILE A 128 -13.74 10.07 -11.33
C ILE A 128 -14.78 9.27 -12.13
N VAL A 129 -14.40 8.78 -13.32
CA VAL A 129 -15.26 7.92 -14.16
C VAL A 129 -15.57 6.60 -13.45
N LEU A 130 -14.57 5.96 -12.84
CA LEU A 130 -14.75 4.76 -12.03
C LEU A 130 -15.70 5.03 -10.86
N ALA A 131 -15.47 6.10 -10.09
CA ALA A 131 -16.28 6.45 -8.93
C ALA A 131 -17.76 6.68 -9.30
N CYS A 132 -18.01 7.55 -10.28
CA CYS A 132 -19.36 7.83 -10.73
C CYS A 132 -20.01 6.62 -11.42
N GLY A 133 -19.26 5.87 -12.22
CA GLY A 133 -19.81 4.73 -12.96
C GLY A 133 -20.13 3.50 -12.11
N THR A 134 -19.58 3.42 -10.89
CA THR A 134 -19.79 2.29 -9.97
C THR A 134 -20.72 2.63 -8.80
N TYR A 135 -20.71 3.87 -8.31
CA TYR A 135 -21.53 4.33 -7.18
C TYR A 135 -22.44 5.53 -7.50
N GLY A 136 -22.56 5.91 -8.77
CA GLY A 136 -23.42 7.00 -9.25
C GLY A 136 -22.82 8.40 -9.09
N ASN A 137 -22.09 8.66 -8.01
CA ASN A 137 -21.38 9.92 -7.76
C ASN A 137 -20.17 9.72 -6.83
N THR A 138 -19.29 10.71 -6.81
CA THR A 138 -18.06 10.72 -5.99
C THR A 138 -18.36 10.72 -4.49
N ALA A 139 -19.39 11.42 -4.02
CA ALA A 139 -19.75 11.43 -2.59
C ALA A 139 -20.14 10.04 -2.07
N SER A 140 -20.91 9.28 -2.83
CA SER A 140 -21.30 7.90 -2.51
C SER A 140 -20.10 6.95 -2.58
N PHE A 141 -19.20 7.20 -3.54
CA PHE A 141 -17.94 6.47 -3.64
C PHE A 141 -17.03 6.70 -2.43
N VAL A 142 -16.87 7.94 -1.97
CA VAL A 142 -16.06 8.29 -0.79
C VAL A 142 -16.61 7.64 0.48
N LYS A 143 -17.94 7.53 0.63
CA LYS A 143 -18.55 6.75 1.72
C LYS A 143 -18.12 5.27 1.66
N ALA A 144 -18.06 4.69 0.46
CA ALA A 144 -17.59 3.32 0.26
C ALA A 144 -16.08 3.17 0.54
N MET A 145 -15.26 4.14 0.15
CA MET A 145 -13.82 4.18 0.49
C MET A 145 -13.59 4.17 2.00
N ASN A 146 -14.29 5.01 2.75
CA ASN A 146 -14.16 5.04 4.21
C ASN A 146 -14.75 3.78 4.87
N LYS A 147 -15.80 3.18 4.30
CA LYS A 147 -16.28 1.86 4.75
C LYS A 147 -15.23 0.78 4.56
N LYS A 148 -14.53 0.77 3.42
CA LYS A 148 -13.42 -0.16 3.14
C LYS A 148 -12.23 0.08 4.07
N ALA A 149 -11.85 1.33 4.33
CA ALA A 149 -10.79 1.66 5.29
C ALA A 149 -11.09 1.10 6.69
N LYS A 150 -12.34 1.23 7.17
CA LYS A 150 -12.78 0.61 8.43
C LYS A 150 -12.71 -0.93 8.39
N ALA A 151 -13.15 -1.54 7.29
CA ALA A 151 -13.09 -2.99 7.12
C ALA A 151 -11.66 -3.55 7.06
N LEU A 152 -10.69 -2.72 6.65
CA LEU A 152 -9.26 -3.05 6.62
C LEU A 152 -8.54 -2.67 7.92
N SER A 153 -9.27 -2.25 8.96
CA SER A 153 -8.68 -1.81 10.24
C SER A 153 -7.64 -0.69 10.06
N LEU A 154 -7.97 0.32 9.24
CA LEU A 154 -7.13 1.51 9.02
C LEU A 154 -7.67 2.72 9.80
N PRO A 155 -7.48 2.80 11.13
CA PRO A 155 -8.14 3.79 11.99
C PRO A 155 -7.66 5.24 11.75
N TYR A 156 -6.47 5.42 11.16
CA TYR A 156 -5.89 6.73 10.87
C TYR A 156 -6.14 7.21 9.43
N THR A 157 -6.94 6.47 8.65
CA THR A 157 -7.25 6.79 7.26
C THR A 157 -8.65 7.40 7.15
N VAL A 158 -8.72 8.65 6.70
CA VAL A 158 -9.96 9.33 6.33
C VAL A 158 -9.80 9.85 4.91
N LEU A 159 -10.74 9.51 4.03
CA LEU A 159 -10.69 9.83 2.61
C LEU A 159 -11.84 10.75 2.25
N ASP A 160 -11.58 11.75 1.42
CA ASP A 160 -12.58 12.75 0.99
C ASP A 160 -12.76 12.81 -0.53
N ASN A 161 -11.85 12.21 -1.29
CA ASN A 161 -11.91 12.14 -2.75
C ASN A 161 -11.21 10.89 -3.29
N PRO A 162 -11.49 10.47 -4.55
CA PRO A 162 -10.92 9.26 -5.12
C PRO A 162 -9.55 9.45 -5.80
N ILE A 163 -8.99 10.67 -5.81
CA ILE A 163 -7.81 11.04 -6.61
C ILE A 163 -6.58 11.36 -5.76
N GLY A 164 -6.78 11.74 -4.50
CA GLY A 164 -5.74 12.13 -3.56
C GLY A 164 -5.23 13.55 -3.73
N LEU A 165 -6.02 14.46 -4.31
CA LEU A 165 -5.67 15.88 -4.33
C LEU A 165 -6.14 16.58 -3.05
N ASP A 166 -5.38 17.59 -2.68
CA ASP A 166 -5.52 18.40 -1.47
C ASP A 166 -6.57 19.52 -1.64
N ILE A 167 -7.79 19.12 -1.99
CA ILE A 167 -8.87 20.04 -2.42
C ILE A 167 -10.22 19.77 -1.73
N GLY A 168 -10.33 18.75 -0.88
CA GLY A 168 -11.59 18.38 -0.22
C GLY A 168 -11.80 19.08 1.12
N ASP A 169 -13.03 18.99 1.64
CA ASP A 169 -13.47 19.58 2.92
C ASP A 169 -12.58 19.18 4.11
N ASN A 170 -11.90 18.04 3.99
CA ASN A 170 -11.08 17.46 5.03
C ASN A 170 -9.62 17.92 4.97
N TYR A 171 -9.20 18.63 3.91
CA TYR A 171 -7.84 19.14 3.75
C TYR A 171 -7.38 19.91 5.00
N ASN A 172 -8.13 20.91 5.45
CA ASN A 172 -7.75 21.70 6.64
C ASN A 172 -8.19 21.10 7.98
N LYS A 173 -9.01 20.04 7.99
CA LYS A 173 -9.75 19.62 9.20
C LYS A 173 -9.06 18.54 10.03
N TYR A 174 -8.29 17.66 9.42
CA TYR A 174 -7.71 16.50 10.12
C TYR A 174 -6.22 16.63 10.42
N TRP A 175 -5.65 17.79 10.10
CA TRP A 175 -4.21 17.93 9.81
C TRP A 175 -3.52 19.15 10.43
N ARG A 176 -4.05 19.65 11.55
CA ARG A 176 -3.30 20.43 12.54
C ARG A 176 -2.86 19.52 13.69
#